data_AF-A0A8K0K8K7-F1
#
_entry.id   AF-A0A8K0K8K7-F1
#
_cell.length_a   1.000
_cell.length_b   1.000
_cell.length_c   1.000
_cell.angle_alpha   90.00
_cell.angle_beta   90.00
_cell.angle_gamma   90.00
#
_symmetry.space_group_name_H-M   'P 1'
#
loop_
_entity.id
_entity.type
_entity.pdbx_description
1 polymer ?
#
loop_
_entity_poly.entity_id
_entity_poly.type
_entity_poly.pdbx_seq_one_letter_code
_entity_poly.pdbx_strand_id
1 'polypeptide(L)'
;MSTSQPLDQGIIQKFKIHYIKRVQRHILMTVEERTPGNEFIKSINVLNAILWIISSVKDVQGATVHRCFIKAGFCCNDENNDPVIKSWNSDCEELERLIRKFGGEGNEDFANIDECLFTKTNPSRLMTLAVQF
;
A
#
# COMPACT_ATOMS: atom_id res chain seq x y z
N MET A 1 19.68 2.42 1.20
CA MET A 1 18.32 2.73 1.71
C MET A 1 18.18 4.23 1.74
N SER A 2 17.07 4.77 1.27
CA SER A 2 16.83 6.22 1.27
C SER A 2 16.65 6.71 2.71
N THR A 3 17.53 7.58 3.18
CA THR A 3 17.48 8.12 4.55
C THR A 3 16.31 9.08 4.76
N SER A 4 15.83 9.71 3.69
CA SER A 4 14.78 10.73 3.73
C SER A 4 13.38 10.21 3.40
N GLN A 5 13.22 8.94 3.00
CA GLN A 5 11.92 8.37 2.66
C GLN A 5 11.32 7.62 3.88
N PRO A 6 10.23 8.10 4.50
CA PRO A 6 9.65 7.48 5.70
C PRO A 6 9.22 6.03 5.49
N LEU A 7 8.79 5.67 4.28
CA LEU A 7 8.39 4.31 3.94
C LEU A 7 9.56 3.31 4.10
N ASP A 8 10.77 3.74 3.73
CA ASP A 8 12.00 2.97 3.86
C ASP A 8 12.56 2.97 5.29
N GLN A 9 12.07 3.86 6.17
CA GLN A 9 12.51 3.95 7.57
C GLN A 9 11.91 2.89 8.50
N GLY A 10 11.07 1.99 7.97
CA GLY A 10 10.55 0.85 8.72
C GLY A 10 9.08 0.54 8.45
N ILE A 11 8.33 1.43 7.79
CA ILE A 11 6.92 1.23 7.48
C ILE A 11 6.75 0.02 6.54
N ILE A 12 7.51 -0.02 5.43
CA ILE A 12 7.47 -1.16 4.49
C ILE A 12 7.91 -2.45 5.18
N GLN A 13 8.92 -2.40 6.04
CA GLN A 13 9.39 -3.57 6.77
C GLN A 13 8.30 -4.14 7.67
N LYS A 14 7.62 -3.27 8.43
CA LYS A 14 6.53 -3.67 9.34
C LYS A 14 5.35 -4.22 8.57
N PHE A 15 4.92 -3.53 7.51
CA PHE A 15 3.90 -4.02 6.59
C PHE A 15 4.23 -5.43 6.07
N LYS A 16 5.46 -5.65 5.55
CA LYS A 16 5.90 -6.95 5.03
C LYS A 16 5.84 -8.04 6.10
N ILE A 17 6.23 -7.75 7.34
CA ILE A 17 6.13 -8.71 8.44
C ILE A 17 4.68 -9.10 8.70
N HIS A 18 3.76 -8.13 8.75
CA HIS A 18 2.33 -8.39 8.94
C HIS A 18 1.71 -9.19 7.79
N TYR A 19 2.12 -8.89 6.56
CA TYR A 19 1.68 -9.61 5.36
C TYR A 19 2.18 -11.06 5.36
N ILE A 20 3.49 -11.27 5.55
CA ILE A 20 4.10 -12.61 5.56
C ILE A 20 3.51 -13.47 6.67
N LYS A 21 3.23 -12.92 7.86
CA LYS A 21 2.56 -13.65 8.94
C LYS A 21 1.18 -14.18 8.53
N ARG A 22 0.42 -13.42 7.76
CA ARG A 22 -0.91 -13.84 7.28
C ARG A 22 -0.80 -14.96 6.25
N VAL A 23 0.10 -14.78 5.28
CA VAL A 23 0.42 -15.81 4.29
C VAL A 23 0.82 -17.11 5.00
N GLN A 24 1.74 -17.05 5.96
CA GLN A 24 2.20 -18.22 6.71
C GLN A 24 1.07 -18.93 7.48
N ARG A 25 0.17 -18.18 8.13
CA ARG A 25 -0.99 -18.76 8.82
C ARG A 25 -1.93 -19.48 7.86
N HIS A 26 -2.19 -18.87 6.70
CA HIS A 26 -3.02 -19.48 5.67
C HIS A 26 -2.40 -20.77 5.12
N ILE A 27 -1.09 -20.76 4.86
CA ILE A 27 -0.35 -21.95 4.45
C ILE A 27 -0.45 -23.05 5.51
N LEU A 28 -0.25 -22.70 6.80
CA LEU A 28 -0.31 -23.67 7.90
C LEU A 28 -1.69 -24.34 7.99
N MET A 29 -2.78 -23.55 7.92
CA MET A 29 -4.15 -24.07 7.91
C MET A 29 -4.40 -25.01 6.72
N THR A 30 -3.89 -24.66 5.55
CA THR A 30 -4.08 -25.46 4.32
C THR A 30 -3.31 -26.80 4.38
N VAL A 31 -2.13 -26.80 5.01
CA VAL A 31 -1.34 -28.03 5.24
C VAL A 31 -2.04 -28.96 6.24
N GLU A 32 -2.67 -28.41 7.29
CA GLU A 32 -3.46 -29.19 8.25
C GLU A 32 -4.64 -29.92 7.58
N GLU A 33 -5.20 -29.35 6.51
CA GLU A 33 -6.27 -29.91 5.68
C GLU A 33 -5.80 -31.02 4.69
N ARG A 34 -4.54 -31.47 4.78
CA ARG A 34 -3.94 -32.57 3.97
C ARG A 34 -3.95 -32.33 2.45
N THR A 35 -3.80 -31.10 1.99
CA THR A 35 -3.43 -30.87 0.58
C THR A 35 -1.93 -31.16 0.38
N PRO A 36 -1.55 -31.91 -0.67
CA PRO A 36 -0.15 -32.20 -0.95
C PRO A 36 0.62 -30.90 -1.27
N GLY A 37 1.92 -30.92 -0.94
CA GLY A 37 2.80 -29.75 -1.05
C GLY A 37 2.75 -29.04 -2.40
N ASN A 38 3.04 -27.74 -2.39
CA ASN A 38 2.92 -26.75 -3.48
C ASN A 38 1.50 -26.49 -4.02
N GLU A 39 0.52 -27.37 -3.80
CA GLU A 39 -0.85 -27.13 -4.29
C GLU A 39 -1.60 -26.05 -3.50
N PHE A 40 -1.26 -25.84 -2.23
CA PHE A 40 -1.78 -24.72 -1.44
C PHE A 40 -1.47 -23.35 -2.08
N ILE A 41 -0.42 -23.24 -2.90
CA ILE A 41 -0.12 -21.98 -3.59
C ILE A 41 -1.25 -21.66 -4.59
N LYS A 42 -1.91 -22.69 -5.15
CA LYS A 42 -3.05 -22.54 -6.06
C LYS A 42 -4.31 -22.06 -5.35
N SER A 43 -4.43 -22.21 -4.02
CA SER A 43 -5.59 -21.70 -3.26
C SER A 43 -5.49 -20.20 -2.96
N ILE A 44 -4.29 -19.62 -3.10
CA ILE A 44 -4.06 -18.19 -2.89
C ILE A 44 -4.43 -17.42 -4.17
N ASN A 45 -5.57 -16.75 -4.14
CA ASN A 45 -6.01 -15.87 -5.21
C ASN A 45 -5.71 -14.39 -4.92
N VAL A 46 -5.99 -13.52 -5.90
CA VAL A 46 -5.76 -12.06 -5.80
C VAL A 46 -6.59 -11.44 -4.67
N LEU A 47 -7.82 -11.91 -4.45
CA LEU A 47 -8.67 -11.42 -3.36
C LEU A 47 -8.03 -11.65 -1.99
N ASN A 48 -7.48 -12.85 -1.75
CA ASN A 48 -6.75 -13.18 -0.53
C ASN A 48 -5.57 -12.22 -0.32
N ALA A 49 -4.79 -11.97 -1.38
CA ALA A 49 -3.68 -11.04 -1.33
C ALA A 49 -4.14 -9.61 -0.97
N ILE A 50 -5.19 -9.09 -1.61
CA ILE A 50 -5.76 -7.75 -1.33
C ILE A 50 -6.22 -7.66 0.12
N LEU A 51 -6.96 -8.66 0.61
CA LEU A 51 -7.42 -8.70 2.00
C LEU A 51 -6.25 -8.71 2.99
N TRP A 52 -5.17 -9.43 2.69
CA TRP A 52 -3.97 -9.41 3.51
C TRP A 52 -3.23 -8.07 3.45
N ILE A 53 -3.20 -7.40 2.30
CA ILE A 53 -2.61 -6.05 2.17
C ILE A 53 -3.38 -5.06 3.05
N ILE A 54 -4.71 -4.98 2.89
CA ILE A 54 -5.57 -4.08 3.67
C ILE A 54 -5.38 -4.33 5.16
N SER A 55 -5.42 -5.59 5.58
CA SER A 55 -5.26 -5.98 6.98
C SER A 55 -3.85 -5.67 7.51
N SER A 56 -2.81 -5.85 6.68
CA SER A 56 -1.43 -5.60 7.09
C SER A 56 -1.10 -4.12 7.20
N VAL A 57 -1.71 -3.28 6.36
CA VAL A 57 -1.61 -1.81 6.50
C VAL A 57 -2.28 -1.36 7.79
N LYS A 58 -3.48 -1.87 8.10
CA LYS A 58 -4.20 -1.55 9.36
C LYS A 58 -3.42 -1.93 10.62
N ASP A 59 -2.64 -3.01 10.57
CA ASP A 59 -1.81 -3.44 11.70
C ASP A 59 -0.58 -2.56 11.95
N VAL A 60 -0.16 -1.75 10.97
CA VAL A 60 0.98 -0.85 11.16
C VAL A 60 0.57 0.24 12.15
N GLN A 61 1.15 0.20 13.34
CA GLN A 61 0.84 1.15 14.40
C GLN A 61 1.17 2.59 13.98
N GLY A 62 0.27 3.54 14.26
CA GLY A 62 0.52 4.97 14.01
C GLY A 62 1.80 5.48 14.67
N ALA A 63 2.14 4.99 15.87
CA ALA A 63 3.41 5.30 16.53
C ALA A 63 4.65 4.85 15.73
N THR A 64 4.56 3.75 14.99
CA THR A 64 5.63 3.29 14.09
C THR A 64 5.77 4.25 12.92
N VAL A 65 4.65 4.65 12.30
CA VAL A 65 4.62 5.62 11.20
C VAL A 65 5.25 6.93 11.66
N HIS A 66 4.78 7.49 12.77
CA HIS A 66 5.29 8.73 13.34
C HIS A 66 6.82 8.69 13.58
N ARG A 67 7.34 7.63 14.21
CA ARG A 67 8.80 7.47 14.41
C ARG A 67 9.57 7.36 13.08
N CYS A 68 8.99 6.74 12.05
CA CYS A 68 9.63 6.64 10.74
C CYS A 68 9.71 8.01 10.03
N PHE A 69 8.70 8.85 10.20
CA PHE A 69 8.71 10.24 9.72
C PHE A 69 9.77 11.07 10.45
N ILE A 70 9.84 11.00 11.79
CA ILE A 70 10.90 11.67 12.55
C ILE A 70 12.29 11.22 12.08
N LYS A 71 12.49 9.91 11.92
CA LYS A 71 13.77 9.35 11.46
C LYS A 71 14.14 9.80 10.04
N ALA A 72 13.15 10.08 9.19
CA ALA A 72 13.34 10.61 7.86
C ALA A 72 13.59 12.14 7.84
N GLY A 73 13.61 12.80 9.00
CA GLY A 73 13.90 14.23 9.15
C GLY A 73 12.68 15.14 9.23
N PHE A 74 11.47 14.57 9.33
CA PHE A 74 10.25 15.35 9.51
C PHE A 74 10.07 15.71 10.99
N CYS A 75 10.21 16.99 11.34
CA CYS A 75 9.94 17.48 12.70
C CYS A 75 8.45 17.70 12.89
N CYS A 76 7.84 17.04 13.88
CA CYS A 76 6.45 17.30 14.29
C CYS A 76 6.45 18.34 15.41
N ASN A 77 6.35 19.64 15.06
CA ASN A 77 6.02 20.67 16.04
C ASN A 77 4.50 20.88 16.02
N ASP A 78 3.87 20.64 17.18
CA ASP A 78 2.45 20.88 17.53
C ASP A 78 1.40 20.72 16.41
N GLU A 79 0.74 19.56 16.41
CA GLU A 79 -0.08 18.95 15.35
C GLU A 79 -1.40 19.66 15.01
N ASN A 80 -1.71 20.82 15.61
CA ASN A 80 -3.01 21.48 15.45
C ASN A 80 -3.05 22.66 14.48
N ASN A 81 -1.90 23.12 13.96
CA ASN A 81 -1.84 24.30 13.09
C ASN A 81 -1.14 24.10 11.74
N ASP A 82 -0.70 22.89 11.42
CA ASP A 82 -0.11 22.64 10.09
C ASP A 82 -1.20 22.72 8.98
N PRO A 83 -1.05 23.64 8.01
CA PRO A 83 -2.03 23.82 6.94
C PRO A 83 -2.17 22.59 6.02
N VAL A 84 -1.14 21.75 5.92
CA VAL A 84 -1.19 20.50 5.13
C VAL A 84 -2.09 19.48 5.81
N ILE A 85 -1.99 19.33 7.13
CA ILE A 85 -2.84 18.40 7.92
C ILE A 85 -4.30 18.84 7.85
N LYS A 86 -4.58 20.14 7.94
CA LYS A 86 -5.95 20.68 7.78
C LYS A 86 -6.51 20.41 6.39
N SER A 87 -5.71 20.56 5.33
CA SER A 87 -6.12 20.25 3.96
C SER A 87 -6.47 18.77 3.80
N TRP A 88 -5.61 17.86 4.28
CA TRP A 88 -5.84 16.42 4.16
C TRP A 88 -7.06 15.93 4.95
N ASN A 89 -7.29 16.48 6.15
CA ASN A 89 -8.50 16.17 6.92
C ASN A 89 -9.76 16.66 6.19
N SER A 90 -9.71 17.86 5.60
CA SER A 90 -10.79 18.39 4.77
C SER A 90 -11.09 17.48 3.57
N ASP A 91 -10.07 16.99 2.88
CA ASP A 91 -10.23 16.10 1.72
C ASP A 91 -10.83 14.73 2.13
N CYS A 92 -10.40 14.18 3.27
CA CYS A 92 -10.97 12.95 3.83
C CYS A 92 -12.45 13.13 4.22
N GLU A 93 -12.81 14.25 4.84
CA GLU A 93 -14.20 14.57 5.20
C GLU A 93 -15.09 14.79 3.97
N GLU A 94 -14.54 15.42 2.91
CA GLU A 94 -15.22 15.57 1.62
C GLU A 94 -15.46 14.22 0.95
N LEU A 95 -14.45 13.35 0.92
CA LEU A 95 -14.56 12.01 0.35
C LEU A 95 -15.61 11.16 1.10
N GLU A 96 -15.63 11.20 2.43
CA GLU A 96 -16.65 10.50 3.22
C GLU A 96 -18.05 11.06 2.99
N ARG A 97 -18.18 12.38 2.78
CA ARG A 97 -19.45 13.00 2.35
C ARG A 97 -19.87 12.51 0.98
N LEU A 98 -18.96 12.44 0.02
CA LEU A 98 -19.24 11.97 -1.33
C LEU A 98 -19.66 10.49 -1.30
N ILE A 99 -18.92 9.63 -0.60
CA ILE A 99 -19.26 8.21 -0.45
C ILE A 99 -20.65 8.03 0.18
N ARG A 100 -20.98 8.80 1.22
CA ARG A 100 -22.33 8.77 1.82
C ARG A 100 -23.42 9.29 0.90
N LYS A 101 -23.12 10.30 0.08
CA LYS A 101 -24.05 10.90 -0.87
C LYS A 101 -24.31 9.98 -2.07
N PHE A 102 -23.32 9.17 -2.46
CA PHE A 102 -23.39 8.19 -3.53
C PHE A 102 -23.69 6.76 -3.05
N GLY A 103 -23.99 6.56 -1.76
CA GLY A 103 -24.38 5.27 -1.17
C GLY A 103 -25.77 4.75 -1.59
N GLY A 104 -26.13 4.91 -2.86
CA GLY A 104 -27.23 4.23 -3.53
C GLY A 104 -26.69 3.51 -4.76
N GLU A 105 -26.62 2.17 -4.67
CA GLU A 105 -26.48 1.19 -5.76
C GLU A 105 -25.55 1.56 -6.94
N GLY A 106 -24.31 1.02 -6.92
CA GLY A 106 -23.45 0.99 -8.10
C GLY A 106 -22.02 1.49 -7.85
N ASN A 107 -21.25 0.78 -7.02
CA ASN A 107 -19.85 1.10 -6.74
C ASN A 107 -18.86 0.42 -7.72
N GLU A 108 -19.32 0.11 -8.93
CA GLU A 108 -18.55 -0.72 -9.89
C GLU A 108 -17.66 0.09 -10.85
N ASP A 109 -17.79 1.42 -10.92
CA ASP A 109 -17.07 2.21 -11.94
C ASP A 109 -15.74 2.83 -11.48
N PHE A 110 -15.40 2.84 -10.19
CA PHE A 110 -14.08 3.31 -9.75
C PHE A 110 -12.94 2.32 -10.09
N ALA A 111 -13.28 1.08 -10.41
CA ALA A 111 -12.31 0.06 -10.82
C ALA A 111 -11.79 0.26 -12.26
N ASN A 112 -12.51 1.00 -13.11
CA ASN A 112 -12.17 1.18 -14.53
C ASN A 112 -11.28 2.40 -14.81
N ILE A 113 -10.89 3.17 -13.80
CA ILE A 113 -10.05 4.37 -13.98
C ILE A 113 -8.60 3.99 -14.35
N ASP A 114 -8.16 2.78 -14.01
CA ASP A 114 -6.78 2.34 -14.21
C ASP A 114 -6.45 1.94 -15.67
N GLU A 115 -7.44 1.95 -16.58
CA GLU A 115 -7.21 1.62 -18.00
C GLU A 115 -6.54 2.78 -18.80
N CYS A 116 -6.37 3.96 -18.20
CA CYS A 116 -5.79 5.14 -18.87
C CYS A 116 -4.36 5.51 -18.45
N LEU A 117 -3.68 4.72 -17.61
CA LEU A 117 -2.26 4.98 -17.31
C LEU A 117 -1.37 4.51 -18.48
N PHE A 118 -1.10 5.40 -19.42
CA PHE A 118 -0.11 5.21 -20.48
C PHE A 118 1.30 4.99 -19.90
N THR A 119 1.67 3.74 -19.62
CA THR A 119 3.07 3.33 -19.41
C THR A 119 3.73 2.96 -20.75
N LYS A 120 3.51 3.76 -21.80
CA LYS A 120 4.34 3.66 -23.00
C LYS A 120 5.63 4.43 -22.76
N THR A 121 6.63 3.76 -22.19
CA THR A 121 8.02 4.17 -22.41
C THR A 121 8.33 3.98 -23.89
N ASN A 122 8.45 5.09 -24.62
CA ASN A 122 8.97 5.10 -25.98
C ASN A 122 10.37 4.45 -25.98
N PRO A 123 10.63 3.36 -26.74
CA PRO A 123 11.94 2.70 -26.75
C PRO A 123 13.04 3.51 -27.48
N SER A 124 12.71 4.66 -28.05
CA SER A 124 13.58 5.42 -28.95
C SER A 124 14.63 6.31 -28.28
N ARG A 125 14.79 6.28 -26.95
CA ARG A 125 15.79 7.12 -26.25
C ARG A 125 16.92 6.35 -25.55
N LEU A 126 16.98 5.03 -25.71
CA LEU A 126 18.04 4.18 -25.10
C LEU A 126 19.22 3.86 -26.05
N MET A 127 19.21 4.30 -27.31
CA MET A 127 20.26 3.97 -28.29
C MET A 127 21.33 5.07 -28.51
N THR A 128 21.39 6.14 -27.71
CA THR A 128 22.39 7.22 -27.90
C THR A 128 23.46 7.30 -26.79
N LEU A 129 23.40 6.47 -25.75
CA LEU A 129 24.37 6.50 -24.65
C LEU A 129 25.20 5.21 -24.47
N ALA A 130 25.16 4.28 -25.43
CA ALA A 130 25.98 3.06 -25.41
C ALA A 130 27.18 3.09 -26.38
N VAL A 131 27.53 4.25 -26.94
CA VAL A 131 28.77 4.44 -27.72
C VAL A 131 29.41 5.76 -27.32
N GLN A 132 30.17 5.76 -26.21
CA GLN A 132 31.41 6.52 -26.03
C GLN A 132 31.92 6.38 -24.58
N PHE A 133 33.05 5.66 -24.48
CA PHE A 133 33.96 5.45 -23.35
C PHE A 133 33.54 4.46 -22.26
#